data_AF-A0A820R919-F1
#
_entry.id   AF-A0A820R919-F1
#
_cell.length_a   1.000
_cell.length_b   1.000
_cell.length_c   1.000
_cell.angle_alpha   90.00
_cell.angle_beta   90.00
_cell.angle_gamma   90.00
#
_symmetry.space_group_name_H-M   'P 1'
#
loop_
_entity.id
_entity.type
_entity.pdbx_description
1 polymer ?
#
loop_
_entity_poly.entity_id
_entity_poly.type
_entity_poly.pdbx_seq_one_letter_code
_entity_poly.pdbx_strand_id
1 'polypeptide(L)'
;MRSRFTFLFRQKLKLQIITTSLTGGLVAGYIFSKYKPIVHAETDISVKVGERISTLPTYSMTEVAKHTTAEKGYWLAYKDGVYDITSYVENHPGGKMVLRSAGKALEACWKIFTMHDMDHVYEILEEYRIGNLPPGIIIGKALLFGKENNFLGEREANQREQEKITDLFQYDPERLNIKENFFVRSKRPFNAETKPSVLVSSFITPVEQFFVRNHMHVPFVNINEYKLEIGNGKSTHSLSFDDLTEKYQSYTITSTLACSGNRRGAMNNEEQGTIRGAPWYVGAIGNARWTGVRLRDVLQSLGLDKEGKYVQFYGLDCETPKR
;
A
#
# COMPACT_ATOMS: atom_id res chain seq x y z
N MET A 1 -57.97 2.50 1.08
CA MET A 1 -56.80 2.83 0.24
C MET A 1 -55.71 1.80 0.55
N ARG A 2 -55.69 0.62 -0.09
CA ARG A 2 -54.89 0.22 -1.29
C ARG A 2 -53.46 0.80 -1.28
N SER A 3 -52.35 0.05 -1.37
CA SER A 3 -52.03 -1.38 -1.29
C SER A 3 -50.50 -1.53 -1.12
N ARG A 4 -50.05 -2.66 -0.56
CA ARG A 4 -48.68 -3.20 -0.64
C ARG A 4 -48.24 -3.43 -2.10
N PHE A 5 -46.94 -3.53 -2.39
CA PHE A 5 -46.34 -4.70 -3.06
C PHE A 5 -44.81 -4.65 -3.11
N THR A 6 -44.23 -5.82 -2.83
CA THR A 6 -42.80 -6.18 -2.91
C THR A 6 -42.51 -6.87 -4.25
N PHE A 7 -41.22 -7.07 -4.55
CA PHE A 7 -40.58 -8.12 -5.39
C PHE A 7 -40.20 -7.84 -6.87
N LEU A 8 -38.87 -7.89 -7.10
CA LEU A 8 -38.09 -8.60 -8.14
C LEU A 8 -38.55 -8.59 -9.62
N PHE A 9 -37.63 -8.29 -10.54
CA PHE A 9 -37.17 -9.25 -11.57
C PHE A 9 -35.93 -8.75 -12.35
N ARG A 10 -34.91 -9.61 -12.46
CA ARG A 10 -33.94 -9.67 -13.57
C ARG A 10 -34.70 -10.06 -14.83
N GLN A 11 -34.51 -9.40 -15.98
CA GLN A 11 -34.35 -10.10 -17.27
C GLN A 11 -33.92 -9.17 -18.43
N LYS A 12 -32.83 -9.57 -19.08
CA LYS A 12 -32.53 -9.56 -20.52
C LYS A 12 -33.12 -8.41 -21.38
N LEU A 13 -32.23 -7.57 -21.91
CA LEU A 13 -32.43 -6.97 -23.23
C LEU A 13 -31.39 -7.52 -24.21
N LYS A 14 -31.78 -8.55 -24.97
CA LYS A 14 -31.27 -8.81 -26.32
C LYS A 14 -32.29 -8.17 -27.26
N LEU A 15 -31.90 -7.15 -28.03
CA LEU A 15 -32.50 -6.80 -29.32
C LEU A 15 -31.51 -5.88 -30.05
N GLN A 16 -30.65 -6.44 -30.92
CA GLN A 16 -30.87 -6.61 -32.36
C GLN A 16 -30.60 -5.30 -33.12
N ILE A 17 -29.39 -5.22 -33.67
CA ILE A 17 -29.01 -4.29 -34.74
C ILE A 17 -29.82 -4.69 -35.97
N ILE A 18 -30.61 -3.78 -36.55
CA ILE A 18 -30.82 -3.60 -38.00
C ILE A 18 -31.35 -2.17 -38.23
N THR A 19 -30.44 -1.36 -38.76
CA THR A 19 -30.56 -0.18 -39.63
C THR A 19 -31.91 0.55 -39.80
N THR A 20 -31.90 1.84 -39.49
CA THR A 20 -32.24 3.01 -40.33
C THR A 20 -32.15 4.20 -39.35
N SER A 21 -31.68 5.40 -39.63
CA SER A 21 -31.28 6.16 -40.81
C SER A 21 -30.61 7.43 -40.23
N LEU A 22 -30.00 8.27 -41.07
CA LEU A 22 -29.17 9.46 -40.79
C LEU A 22 -29.49 10.38 -39.58
N THR A 23 -30.63 10.27 -38.92
CA THR A 23 -31.00 11.04 -37.72
C THR A 23 -30.18 10.66 -36.48
N GLY A 24 -29.73 9.40 -36.35
CA GLY A 24 -28.89 8.96 -35.24
C GLY A 24 -27.53 9.66 -35.21
N GLY A 25 -26.94 9.95 -36.38
CA GLY A 25 -25.66 10.66 -36.48
C GLY A 25 -25.76 12.14 -36.09
N LEU A 26 -26.89 12.80 -36.41
CA LEU A 26 -27.12 14.20 -36.04
C LEU A 26 -27.47 14.34 -34.56
N VAL A 27 -28.23 13.41 -33.98
CA VAL A 27 -28.52 13.40 -32.53
C VAL A 27 -27.27 13.04 -31.74
N ALA A 28 -26.50 12.03 -32.17
CA ALA A 28 -25.22 11.71 -31.56
C ALA A 28 -24.24 12.89 -31.70
N GLY A 29 -24.14 13.52 -32.88
CA GLY A 29 -23.30 14.69 -33.11
C GLY A 29 -23.71 15.93 -32.31
N TYR A 30 -25.02 16.19 -32.15
CA TYR A 30 -25.56 17.27 -31.33
C TYR A 30 -25.38 16.99 -29.83
N ILE A 31 -25.56 15.74 -29.38
CA ILE A 31 -25.24 15.34 -28.01
C ILE A 31 -23.72 15.46 -27.78
N PHE A 32 -22.87 15.06 -28.73
CA PHE A 32 -21.42 15.20 -28.61
C PHE A 32 -20.94 16.66 -28.67
N SER A 33 -21.62 17.53 -29.43
CA SER A 33 -21.27 18.96 -29.51
C SER A 33 -21.80 19.75 -28.32
N LYS A 34 -22.93 19.36 -27.73
CA LYS A 34 -23.58 20.03 -26.59
C LYS A 34 -23.14 19.48 -25.24
N TYR A 35 -22.82 18.19 -25.19
CA TYR A 35 -22.10 17.50 -24.12
C TYR A 35 -20.73 17.11 -24.62
N LYS A 36 -19.94 18.11 -25.04
CA LYS A 36 -18.48 17.94 -25.08
C LYS A 36 -18.14 17.40 -23.69
N PRO A 37 -17.69 16.14 -23.54
CA PRO A 37 -17.21 15.73 -22.24
C PRO A 37 -16.17 16.78 -21.91
N ILE A 38 -16.34 17.44 -20.76
CA ILE A 38 -15.24 18.12 -20.11
C ILE A 38 -14.33 16.98 -19.68
N VAL A 39 -13.68 16.34 -20.66
CA VAL A 39 -12.39 15.75 -20.47
C VAL A 39 -11.59 16.99 -20.16
N HIS A 40 -11.34 17.22 -18.88
CA HIS A 40 -10.13 17.91 -18.52
C HIS A 40 -9.05 17.11 -19.25
N ALA A 41 -8.59 17.63 -20.39
CA ALA A 41 -7.23 17.37 -20.77
C ALA A 41 -6.48 17.73 -19.50
N GLU A 42 -5.88 16.74 -18.84
CA GLU A 42 -4.73 16.99 -18.01
C GLU A 42 -3.82 17.79 -18.93
N THR A 43 -3.86 19.10 -18.78
CA THR A 43 -2.72 19.91 -19.14
C THR A 43 -1.59 19.20 -18.44
N ASP A 44 -0.63 18.71 -19.21
CA ASP A 44 0.70 18.32 -18.76
C ASP A 44 1.31 19.53 -18.03
N ILE A 45 0.78 19.83 -16.84
CA ILE A 45 1.49 20.58 -15.84
C ILE A 45 2.46 19.52 -15.38
N SER A 46 3.66 19.54 -15.96
CA SER A 46 4.81 18.93 -15.32
C SER A 46 4.95 19.63 -13.98
N VAL A 47 4.20 19.18 -12.97
CA VAL A 47 4.34 19.68 -11.62
C VAL A 47 5.78 19.36 -11.28
N LYS A 48 6.58 20.40 -11.10
CA LYS A 48 7.98 20.22 -10.79
C LYS A 48 8.09 19.92 -9.31
N VAL A 49 7.78 18.68 -8.97
CA VAL A 49 7.57 18.21 -7.60
C VAL A 49 8.82 18.47 -6.78
N GLY A 50 8.64 19.15 -5.66
CA GLY A 50 9.68 19.48 -4.71
C GLY A 50 10.68 20.52 -5.22
N GLU A 51 10.44 21.19 -6.36
CA GLU A 51 11.23 22.36 -6.74
C GLU A 51 10.85 23.58 -5.90
N ARG A 52 11.80 24.51 -5.78
CA ARG A 52 11.61 25.75 -5.02
C ARG A 52 10.56 26.66 -5.69
N ILE A 53 9.57 27.11 -4.92
CA ILE A 53 8.57 28.10 -5.34
C ILE A 53 8.90 29.44 -4.66
N SER A 54 9.44 30.39 -5.41
CA SER A 54 9.99 31.65 -4.85
C SER A 54 8.97 32.52 -4.08
N THR A 55 7.68 32.35 -4.35
CA THR A 55 6.59 33.10 -3.68
C THR A 55 6.21 32.51 -2.33
N LEU A 56 6.63 31.28 -2.02
CA LEU A 56 6.30 30.61 -0.77
C LEU A 56 7.33 30.86 0.34
N PRO A 57 6.90 30.89 1.61
CA PRO A 57 7.80 31.08 2.75
C PRO A 57 8.87 29.99 2.82
N THR A 58 9.96 30.30 3.53
CA THR A 58 11.05 29.35 3.76
C THR A 58 11.04 28.90 5.21
N TYR A 59 11.02 27.59 5.44
CA TYR A 59 11.03 26.95 6.75
C TYR A 59 12.30 26.15 6.93
N SER A 60 12.90 26.26 8.11
CA SER A 60 14.04 25.40 8.46
C SER A 60 13.55 23.99 8.80
N MET A 61 14.41 22.99 8.66
CA MET A 61 14.02 21.64 9.05
C MET A 61 13.87 21.47 10.58
N THR A 62 14.50 22.32 11.39
CA THR A 62 14.25 22.38 12.84
C THR A 62 12.86 22.92 13.16
N GLU A 63 12.31 23.77 12.28
CA GLU A 63 10.93 24.20 12.34
C GLU A 63 10.00 23.07 11.94
N VAL A 64 10.21 22.43 10.78
CA VAL A 64 9.44 21.24 10.33
C VAL A 64 9.37 20.17 11.42
N ALA A 65 10.47 19.88 12.11
CA ALA A 65 10.55 18.89 13.18
C ALA A 65 9.65 19.18 14.41
N LYS A 66 9.14 20.41 14.57
CA LYS A 66 8.20 20.77 15.66
C LYS A 66 6.76 20.34 15.36
N HIS A 67 6.45 20.04 14.10
CA HIS A 67 5.11 19.75 13.60
C HIS A 67 4.88 18.23 13.51
N THR A 68 4.69 17.61 14.68
CA THR A 68 4.51 16.15 14.82
C THR A 68 3.22 15.76 15.57
N THR A 69 2.33 16.71 15.85
CA THR A 69 1.08 16.48 16.59
C THR A 69 -0.09 17.21 15.93
N ALA A 70 -1.32 16.79 16.20
CA ALA A 70 -2.52 17.37 15.56
C ALA A 70 -2.67 18.88 15.85
N GLU A 71 -2.28 19.34 17.03
CA GLU A 71 -2.39 20.74 17.44
C GLU A 71 -1.38 21.63 16.73
N LYS A 72 -0.19 21.08 16.44
CA LYS A 72 0.88 21.80 15.75
C LYS A 72 0.81 21.62 14.23
N GLY A 73 0.10 20.60 13.77
CA GLY A 73 0.12 20.13 12.39
C GLY A 73 1.19 19.06 12.16
N TYR A 74 1.03 18.29 11.09
CA TYR A 74 1.93 17.21 10.67
C TYR A 74 2.68 17.65 9.41
N TRP A 75 3.87 18.22 9.59
CA TRP A 75 4.65 18.72 8.46
C TRP A 75 5.66 17.68 7.96
N LEU A 76 5.98 17.77 6.68
CA LEU A 76 6.93 16.90 5.98
C LEU A 76 7.81 17.74 5.05
N ALA A 77 8.96 17.17 4.68
CA ALA A 77 9.79 17.74 3.62
C ALA A 77 10.08 16.72 2.50
N TYR A 78 10.18 17.21 1.27
CA TYR A 78 10.58 16.42 0.11
C TYR A 78 11.22 17.33 -0.93
N LYS A 79 12.47 17.02 -1.29
CA LYS A 79 13.39 17.91 -2.03
C LYS A 79 13.43 19.30 -1.38
N ASP A 80 13.15 20.37 -2.12
CA ASP A 80 13.12 21.72 -1.56
C ASP A 80 11.76 22.07 -0.94
N GLY A 81 10.76 21.18 -1.01
CA GLY A 81 9.40 21.47 -0.55
C GLY A 81 9.13 21.13 0.90
N VAL A 82 8.27 21.94 1.52
CA VAL A 82 7.70 21.73 2.85
C VAL A 82 6.19 21.65 2.73
N TYR A 83 5.60 20.63 3.36
CA TYR A 83 4.20 20.25 3.18
C TYR A 83 3.51 20.07 4.53
N ASP A 84 2.25 20.49 4.64
CA ASP A 84 1.39 20.23 5.79
C ASP A 84 0.31 19.23 5.43
N ILE A 85 0.49 17.97 5.84
CA ILE A 85 -0.43 16.89 5.50
C ILE A 85 -1.52 16.67 6.56
N THR A 86 -1.74 17.62 7.48
CA THR A 86 -2.65 17.43 8.61
C THR A 86 -4.05 17.00 8.20
N SER A 87 -4.60 17.62 7.16
CA SER A 87 -5.92 17.29 6.60
C SER A 87 -5.91 16.04 5.72
N TYR A 88 -4.73 15.53 5.33
CA TYR A 88 -4.59 14.34 4.50
C TYR A 88 -4.46 13.04 5.29
N VAL A 89 -4.05 13.09 6.57
CA VAL A 89 -3.72 11.90 7.38
C VAL A 89 -4.81 10.82 7.32
N GLU A 90 -6.08 11.21 7.46
CA GLU A 90 -7.21 10.28 7.46
C GLU A 90 -7.54 9.71 6.07
N ASN A 91 -7.07 10.37 5.00
CA ASN A 91 -7.24 9.95 3.62
C ASN A 91 -6.04 9.15 3.08
N HIS A 92 -4.94 9.05 3.84
CA HIS A 92 -3.77 8.30 3.40
C HIS A 92 -4.09 6.79 3.31
N PRO A 93 -3.79 6.09 2.20
CA PRO A 93 -4.11 4.66 2.03
C PRO A 93 -3.46 3.72 3.07
N GLY A 94 -2.35 4.15 3.69
CA GLY A 94 -1.67 3.48 4.80
C GLY A 94 -2.18 3.89 6.18
N GLY A 95 -3.23 4.70 6.25
CA GLY A 95 -3.81 5.26 7.47
C GLY A 95 -2.80 6.08 8.28
N LYS A 96 -2.91 5.99 9.61
CA LYS A 96 -2.07 6.73 10.57
C LYS A 96 -0.58 6.36 10.52
N MET A 97 -0.18 5.40 9.68
CA MET A 97 1.24 5.08 9.44
C MET A 97 2.03 6.29 8.93
N VAL A 98 1.38 7.16 8.14
CA VAL A 98 1.99 8.38 7.61
C VAL A 98 2.53 9.30 8.70
N LEU A 99 1.95 9.25 9.90
CA LEU A 99 2.37 10.04 11.06
C LEU A 99 3.81 9.72 11.53
N ARG A 100 4.36 8.55 11.18
CA ARG A 100 5.76 8.22 11.50
C ARG A 100 6.77 9.07 10.74
N SER A 101 6.34 9.63 9.61
CA SER A 101 7.14 10.56 8.82
C SER A 101 6.98 12.01 9.26
N ALA A 102 6.00 12.33 10.13
CA ALA A 102 5.79 13.70 10.59
C ALA A 102 7.06 14.30 11.21
N GLY A 103 7.35 15.54 10.83
CA GLY A 103 8.55 16.28 11.20
C GLY A 103 9.83 15.84 10.47
N LYS A 104 9.74 15.00 9.44
CA LYS A 104 10.91 14.42 8.74
C LYS A 104 10.85 14.63 7.23
N ALA A 105 11.98 14.36 6.59
CA ALA A 105 12.10 14.32 5.14
C ALA A 105 11.70 12.94 4.57
N LEU A 106 11.05 12.93 3.40
CA LEU A 106 10.42 11.75 2.82
C LEU A 106 11.35 10.86 2.01
N GLU A 107 12.53 11.31 1.59
CA GLU A 107 13.41 10.61 0.64
C GLU A 107 13.79 9.21 1.11
N ALA A 108 14.13 9.06 2.40
CA ALA A 108 14.46 7.75 2.97
C ALA A 108 13.24 6.82 3.05
N CYS A 109 12.08 7.37 3.40
CA CYS A 109 10.83 6.64 3.46
C CYS A 109 10.44 6.17 2.05
N TRP A 110 10.38 7.06 1.08
CA TRP A 110 9.94 6.74 -0.28
C TRP A 110 10.88 5.81 -1.05
N LYS A 111 12.18 5.75 -0.70
CA LYS A 111 13.10 4.71 -1.20
C LYS A 111 12.72 3.29 -0.75
N ILE A 112 12.10 3.16 0.43
CA ILE A 112 11.65 1.87 0.97
C ILE A 112 10.22 1.57 0.49
N PHE A 113 9.35 2.57 0.53
CA PHE A 113 7.96 2.46 0.14
C PHE A 113 7.75 2.96 -1.29
N THR A 114 8.28 2.21 -2.27
CA THR A 114 8.26 2.57 -3.70
C THR A 114 6.86 2.76 -4.28
N MET A 115 5.81 2.33 -3.59
CA MET A 115 4.42 2.67 -3.93
C MET A 115 4.14 4.19 -3.90
N HIS A 116 5.00 5.02 -3.29
CA HIS A 116 4.87 6.47 -3.34
C HIS A 116 5.61 7.11 -4.53
N ASP A 117 6.34 6.32 -5.32
CA ASP A 117 7.01 6.76 -6.56
C ASP A 117 6.01 6.70 -7.73
N MET A 118 4.99 7.55 -7.66
CA MET A 118 3.90 7.62 -8.64
C MET A 118 3.51 9.08 -8.86
N ASP A 119 3.36 9.51 -10.12
CA ASP A 119 3.04 10.92 -10.46
C ASP A 119 1.85 11.49 -9.68
N HIS A 120 0.71 10.78 -9.62
CA HIS A 120 -0.45 11.21 -8.84
C HIS A 120 -0.18 11.34 -7.34
N VAL A 121 0.76 10.58 -6.76
CA VAL A 121 1.15 10.75 -5.35
C VAL A 121 1.92 12.04 -5.16
N TYR A 122 2.74 12.42 -6.14
CA TYR A 122 3.42 13.70 -6.11
C TYR A 122 2.48 14.89 -6.34
N GLU A 123 1.47 14.75 -7.19
CA GLU A 123 0.42 15.76 -7.38
C GLU A 123 -0.35 15.98 -6.07
N ILE A 124 -0.80 14.89 -5.43
CA ILE A 124 -1.45 14.95 -4.12
C ILE A 124 -0.52 15.62 -3.11
N LEU A 125 0.78 15.27 -3.08
CA LEU A 125 1.74 15.90 -2.16
C LEU A 125 1.81 17.43 -2.37
N GLU A 126 1.86 17.89 -3.61
CA GLU A 126 1.96 19.32 -3.93
C GLU A 126 0.68 20.11 -3.61
N GLU A 127 -0.49 19.48 -3.51
CA GLU A 127 -1.70 20.14 -2.96
C GLU A 127 -1.52 20.60 -1.51
N TYR A 128 -0.63 19.92 -0.76
CA TYR A 128 -0.33 20.22 0.64
C TYR A 128 0.92 21.10 0.82
N ARG A 129 1.44 21.71 -0.26
CA ARG A 129 2.63 22.55 -0.24
C ARG A 129 2.41 23.84 0.56
N ILE A 130 3.22 24.07 1.58
CA ILE A 130 3.16 25.28 2.41
C ILE A 130 4.40 26.18 2.30
N GLY A 131 5.54 25.63 1.86
CA GLY A 131 6.79 26.38 1.87
C GLY A 131 7.96 25.70 1.19
N ASN A 132 9.14 26.27 1.38
CA ASN A 132 10.41 25.74 0.88
C ASN A 132 11.40 25.53 2.01
N LEU A 133 12.38 24.65 1.80
CA LEU A 133 13.60 24.64 2.59
C LEU A 133 14.58 25.74 2.16
N PRO A 134 15.54 26.16 3.00
CA PRO A 134 16.61 27.05 2.61
C PRO A 134 17.40 26.52 1.40
N PRO A 135 17.85 27.40 0.48
CA PRO A 135 18.61 26.99 -0.69
C PRO A 135 19.97 26.41 -0.27
N GLY A 136 20.45 25.41 -1.00
CA GLY A 136 21.74 24.75 -0.72
C GLY A 136 21.69 23.66 0.34
N ILE A 137 20.53 23.37 0.93
CA ILE A 137 20.31 22.15 1.69
C ILE A 137 20.20 20.99 0.70
N ILE A 138 21.27 20.20 0.55
CA ILE A 138 21.11 18.81 0.14
C ILE A 138 20.55 18.11 1.36
N ILE A 139 19.36 17.52 1.29
CA ILE A 139 18.81 16.68 2.37
C ILE A 139 19.70 15.44 2.50
N GLY A 140 20.84 15.63 3.17
CA GLY A 140 21.67 14.60 3.76
C GLY A 140 21.05 14.15 5.08
N LYS A 141 21.47 12.97 5.53
CA LYS A 141 20.84 12.15 6.58
C LYS A 141 20.66 12.79 7.98
N ALA A 142 21.11 14.03 8.20
CA ALA A 142 21.10 14.73 9.49
C ALA A 142 19.69 15.01 10.06
N LEU A 143 18.62 14.67 9.33
CA LEU A 143 17.23 14.98 9.70
C LEU A 143 16.38 13.83 10.19
N LEU A 144 16.95 12.63 10.31
CA LEU A 144 16.19 11.46 10.76
C LEU A 144 15.95 11.43 12.28
N PHE A 145 16.70 12.21 13.08
CA PHE A 145 16.61 12.18 14.54
C PHE A 145 16.87 13.57 15.12
N GLY A 146 15.82 14.39 15.26
CA GLY A 146 15.80 15.74 15.85
C GLY A 146 16.78 16.03 17.01
N LYS A 147 18.06 16.19 16.67
CA LYS A 147 19.10 16.73 17.53
C LYS A 147 19.72 17.90 16.80
N GLU A 148 19.82 19.01 17.52
CA GLU A 148 20.64 20.15 17.13
C GLU A 148 22.05 19.63 16.82
N ASN A 149 22.56 19.88 15.61
CA ASN A 149 23.96 20.25 15.39
C ASN A 149 24.23 20.65 13.92
N ASN A 150 24.80 21.86 13.82
CA ASN A 150 25.57 22.55 12.77
C ASN A 150 25.58 22.05 11.30
N PHE A 151 25.14 22.98 10.44
CA PHE A 151 24.87 22.87 9.00
C PHE A 151 26.09 22.76 8.05
N LEU A 152 27.32 22.56 8.54
CA LEU A 152 28.50 22.58 7.68
C LEU A 152 29.50 21.50 8.12
N GLY A 153 29.56 20.37 7.41
CA GLY A 153 30.72 19.47 7.56
C GLY A 153 30.61 17.97 7.21
N GLU A 154 29.50 17.41 6.73
CA GLU A 154 29.36 15.93 6.75
C GLU A 154 28.97 15.29 5.41
N ARG A 155 29.91 15.19 4.46
CA ARG A 155 29.75 14.32 3.28
C ARG A 155 30.18 12.87 3.53
N GLU A 156 31.18 12.62 4.36
CA GLU A 156 31.74 11.25 4.54
C GLU A 156 31.21 10.53 5.79
N ALA A 157 30.90 11.25 6.88
CA ALA A 157 30.28 10.68 8.08
C ALA A 157 28.86 10.15 7.80
N ASN A 158 28.10 10.89 6.98
CA ASN A 158 26.76 10.50 6.52
C ASN A 158 26.75 9.20 5.72
N GLN A 159 27.84 8.83 5.03
CA GLN A 159 27.89 7.62 4.21
C GLN A 159 28.07 6.35 5.08
N ARG A 160 28.90 6.41 6.13
CA ARG A 160 29.09 5.31 7.08
C ARG A 160 27.92 5.15 8.07
N GLU A 161 27.24 6.25 8.43
CA GLU A 161 26.00 6.16 9.21
C GLU A 161 24.77 5.83 8.35
N GLN A 162 24.79 6.08 7.03
CA GLN A 162 23.78 5.59 6.08
C GLN A 162 23.60 4.07 6.16
N GLU A 163 24.69 3.34 6.31
CA GLU A 163 24.72 1.87 6.49
C GLU A 163 24.18 1.41 7.85
N LYS A 164 24.11 2.29 8.86
CA LYS A 164 23.53 2.02 10.20
C LYS A 164 22.04 2.34 10.33
N ILE A 165 21.30 2.62 9.23
CA ILE A 165 19.85 2.40 9.29
C ILE A 165 19.67 0.91 9.59
N THR A 166 18.96 0.59 10.68
CA THR A 166 18.46 -0.77 10.90
C THR A 166 17.69 -1.16 9.64
N ASP A 167 18.34 -1.89 8.73
CA ASP A 167 17.68 -2.41 7.54
C ASP A 167 16.55 -3.27 8.05
N LEU A 168 15.30 -2.80 7.90
CA LEU A 168 14.12 -3.51 8.41
C LEU A 168 14.01 -4.90 7.79
N PHE A 169 14.63 -5.09 6.62
CA PHE A 169 14.70 -6.36 5.90
C PHE A 169 15.94 -7.19 6.26
N GLN A 170 16.82 -6.75 7.17
CA GLN A 170 18.01 -7.53 7.56
C GLN A 170 17.62 -8.84 8.25
N TYR A 171 16.44 -8.88 8.86
CA TYR A 171 15.87 -10.04 9.52
C TYR A 171 14.85 -10.77 8.64
N ASP A 172 14.72 -10.38 7.35
CA ASP A 172 13.86 -11.13 6.44
C ASP A 172 14.40 -12.57 6.34
N PRO A 173 13.52 -13.58 6.47
CA PRO A 173 13.94 -14.96 6.45
C PRO A 173 14.56 -15.35 5.11
N GLU A 174 15.61 -16.16 5.17
CA GLU A 174 16.24 -16.75 4.00
C GLU A 174 15.20 -17.59 3.23
N ARG A 175 15.30 -17.53 1.90
CA ARG A 175 14.50 -18.38 1.01
C ARG A 175 15.41 -19.45 0.44
N LEU A 176 15.02 -20.71 0.57
CA LEU A 176 15.80 -21.84 0.07
C LEU A 176 15.66 -21.96 -1.44
N ASN A 177 16.73 -22.37 -2.12
CA ASN A 177 16.74 -22.68 -3.56
C ASN A 177 16.12 -21.57 -4.43
N ILE A 178 16.43 -20.29 -4.12
CA ILE A 178 15.81 -19.13 -4.78
C ILE A 178 15.93 -19.20 -6.30
N LYS A 179 17.13 -19.52 -6.78
CA LYS A 179 17.44 -19.51 -8.21
C LYS A 179 16.72 -20.62 -8.94
N GLU A 180 16.47 -21.74 -8.28
CA GLU A 180 15.82 -22.93 -8.82
C GLU A 180 14.31 -22.73 -8.84
N ASN A 181 13.75 -22.24 -7.72
CA ASN A 181 12.31 -22.20 -7.48
C ASN A 181 11.62 -20.94 -8.02
N PHE A 182 12.30 -19.80 -8.09
CA PHE A 182 11.63 -18.52 -8.26
C PHE A 182 12.19 -17.62 -9.38
N PHE A 183 11.32 -16.73 -9.86
CA PHE A 183 11.72 -15.46 -10.47
C PHE A 183 11.54 -14.34 -9.45
N VAL A 184 12.65 -13.77 -8.97
CA VAL A 184 12.63 -12.66 -8.01
C VAL A 184 12.26 -11.36 -8.74
N ARG A 185 11.20 -10.69 -8.26
CA ARG A 185 10.68 -9.42 -8.79
C ARG A 185 11.15 -8.22 -7.99
N SER A 186 11.31 -8.38 -6.67
CA SER A 186 11.94 -7.39 -5.80
C SER A 186 12.67 -8.09 -4.66
N LYS A 187 13.81 -7.54 -4.24
CA LYS A 187 14.56 -8.04 -3.08
C LYS A 187 14.07 -7.41 -1.76
N ARG A 188 13.62 -6.15 -1.80
CA ARG A 188 13.18 -5.38 -0.63
C ARG A 188 12.02 -4.46 -1.05
N PRO A 189 10.77 -4.70 -0.60
CA PRO A 189 10.31 -5.91 0.07
C PRO A 189 10.45 -7.16 -0.83
N PHE A 190 10.70 -8.32 -0.24
CA PHE A 190 10.90 -9.56 -1.01
C PHE A 190 9.61 -9.97 -1.75
N ASN A 191 9.71 -10.07 -3.07
CA ASN A 191 8.62 -10.48 -3.95
C ASN A 191 9.17 -11.42 -5.01
N ALA A 192 8.63 -12.64 -5.10
CA ALA A 192 9.11 -13.66 -6.02
C ALA A 192 7.97 -14.57 -6.46
N GLU A 193 7.91 -14.89 -7.74
CA GLU A 193 6.92 -15.82 -8.29
C GLU A 193 7.53 -17.19 -8.54
N THR A 194 6.74 -18.24 -8.32
CA THR A 194 7.19 -19.62 -8.56
C THR A 194 7.41 -19.83 -10.05
N LYS A 195 8.53 -20.45 -10.43
CA LYS A 195 8.78 -20.75 -11.84
C LYS A 195 7.70 -21.69 -12.40
N PRO A 196 7.28 -21.53 -13.66
CA PRO A 196 6.22 -22.34 -14.25
C PRO A 196 6.44 -23.86 -14.14
N SER A 197 7.67 -24.33 -14.37
CA SER A 197 8.02 -25.75 -14.28
C SER A 197 7.90 -26.31 -12.86
N VAL A 198 8.16 -25.47 -11.84
CA VAL A 198 8.05 -25.83 -10.42
C VAL A 198 6.58 -25.76 -9.99
N LEU A 199 5.87 -24.71 -10.41
CA LEU A 199 4.46 -24.47 -10.08
C LEU A 199 3.56 -25.66 -10.44
N VAL A 200 3.79 -26.28 -11.61
CA VAL A 200 2.97 -27.40 -12.10
C VAL A 200 3.47 -28.78 -11.67
N SER A 201 4.56 -28.85 -10.90
CA SER A 201 5.17 -30.12 -10.49
C SER A 201 4.34 -30.92 -9.49
N SER A 202 3.45 -30.24 -8.75
CA SER A 202 2.59 -30.85 -7.74
C SER A 202 1.27 -30.06 -7.64
N PHE A 203 0.17 -30.77 -7.36
CA PHE A 203 -1.13 -30.14 -7.10
C PHE A 203 -1.10 -29.28 -5.82
N ILE A 204 -0.33 -29.69 -4.82
CA ILE A 204 -0.06 -28.89 -3.61
C ILE A 204 1.35 -28.32 -3.77
N THR A 205 1.44 -27.00 -3.92
CA THR A 205 2.71 -26.28 -4.02
C THR A 205 3.44 -26.41 -2.68
N PRO A 206 4.65 -26.99 -2.63
CA PRO A 206 5.46 -27.05 -1.40
C PRO A 206 5.69 -25.65 -0.82
N VAL A 207 5.81 -25.57 0.51
CA VAL A 207 5.90 -24.27 1.24
C VAL A 207 7.10 -23.44 0.76
N GLU A 208 8.23 -24.09 0.56
CA GLU A 208 9.48 -23.50 0.07
C GLU A 208 9.46 -23.14 -1.43
N GLN A 209 8.40 -23.53 -2.14
CA GLN A 209 8.16 -23.21 -3.56
C GLN A 209 6.96 -22.28 -3.76
N PHE A 210 6.25 -21.91 -2.70
CA PHE A 210 5.07 -21.06 -2.76
C PHE A 210 5.48 -19.61 -3.07
N PHE A 211 4.79 -18.95 -4.00
CA PHE A 211 5.11 -17.56 -4.36
C PHE A 211 5.06 -16.63 -3.15
N VAL A 212 5.93 -15.62 -3.12
CA VAL A 212 6.03 -14.67 -2.00
C VAL A 212 5.66 -13.28 -2.48
N ARG A 213 4.70 -12.65 -1.82
CA ARG A 213 4.34 -11.24 -2.03
C ARG A 213 4.38 -10.50 -0.70
N ASN A 214 5.43 -9.73 -0.47
CA ASN A 214 5.51 -8.85 0.69
C ASN A 214 5.34 -7.38 0.29
N HIS A 215 4.47 -6.65 0.98
CA HIS A 215 4.40 -5.19 0.88
C HIS A 215 5.45 -4.52 1.78
N MET A 216 5.87 -5.20 2.86
CA MET A 216 6.73 -4.70 3.92
C MET A 216 7.77 -5.76 4.33
N HIS A 217 8.64 -5.43 5.29
CA HIS A 217 9.54 -6.39 5.93
C HIS A 217 8.76 -7.48 6.68
N VAL A 218 9.37 -8.66 6.86
CA VAL A 218 8.75 -9.76 7.60
C VAL A 218 8.88 -9.48 9.11
N PRO A 219 7.77 -9.42 9.88
CA PRO A 219 7.84 -9.22 11.32
C PRO A 219 8.55 -10.37 12.02
N PHE A 220 9.36 -10.05 13.02
CA PHE A 220 9.85 -11.03 13.98
C PHE A 220 8.79 -11.23 15.07
N VAL A 221 8.30 -12.46 15.23
CA VAL A 221 7.22 -12.78 16.17
C VAL A 221 7.70 -13.82 17.16
N ASN A 222 7.69 -13.48 18.45
CA ASN A 222 7.79 -14.45 19.53
C ASN A 222 6.40 -15.05 19.79
N ILE A 223 6.22 -16.32 19.46
CA ILE A 223 4.90 -16.98 19.53
C ILE A 223 4.33 -17.03 20.95
N ASN A 224 5.18 -17.07 21.98
CA ASN A 224 4.77 -17.13 23.38
C ASN A 224 4.23 -15.78 23.88
N GLU A 225 4.62 -14.69 23.24
CA GLU A 225 4.19 -13.33 23.56
C GLU A 225 3.11 -12.82 22.60
N TYR A 226 2.91 -13.51 21.47
CA TYR A 226 1.94 -13.12 20.46
C TYR A 226 0.52 -13.09 21.01
N LYS A 227 -0.19 -11.99 20.68
CA LYS A 227 -1.61 -11.81 20.95
C LYS A 227 -2.34 -11.40 19.68
N LEU A 228 -3.42 -12.11 19.38
CA LEU A 228 -4.41 -11.74 18.40
C LEU A 228 -5.48 -10.87 19.09
N GLU A 229 -5.46 -9.57 18.79
CA GLU A 229 -6.46 -8.62 19.27
C GLU A 229 -7.67 -8.59 18.33
N ILE A 230 -8.87 -8.74 18.90
CA ILE A 230 -10.13 -8.77 18.17
C ILE A 230 -11.12 -7.84 18.88
N GLY A 231 -11.68 -6.88 18.16
CA GLY A 231 -12.64 -5.96 18.75
C GLY A 231 -13.55 -5.28 17.73
N ASN A 232 -14.59 -4.60 18.23
CA ASN A 232 -15.58 -3.88 17.43
C ASN A 232 -15.70 -2.39 17.84
N GLY A 233 -14.71 -1.87 18.56
CA GLY A 233 -14.69 -0.51 19.13
C GLY A 233 -15.47 -0.37 20.45
N LYS A 234 -16.34 -1.32 20.81
CA LYS A 234 -17.02 -1.38 22.12
C LYS A 234 -16.35 -2.37 23.07
N SER A 235 -15.92 -3.51 22.55
CA SER A 235 -15.15 -4.53 23.27
C SER A 235 -13.87 -4.89 22.51
N THR A 236 -12.87 -5.30 23.27
CA THR A 236 -11.59 -5.81 22.78
C THR A 236 -11.27 -7.10 23.53
N HIS A 237 -10.88 -8.13 22.79
CA HIS A 237 -10.51 -9.45 23.27
C HIS A 237 -9.11 -9.78 22.77
N SER A 238 -8.30 -10.37 23.64
CA SER A 238 -6.92 -10.76 23.33
C SER A 238 -6.81 -12.28 23.44
N LEU A 239 -6.37 -12.94 22.36
CA LEU A 239 -6.17 -14.39 22.31
C LEU A 239 -4.69 -14.70 22.05
N SER A 240 -4.10 -15.55 22.89
CA SER A 240 -2.78 -16.13 22.62
C SER A 240 -2.83 -17.19 21.50
N PHE A 241 -1.66 -17.65 21.06
CA PHE A 241 -1.59 -18.79 20.16
C PHE A 241 -2.17 -20.08 20.80
N ASP A 242 -1.90 -20.31 22.07
CA ASP A 242 -2.42 -21.47 22.82
C ASP A 242 -3.94 -21.39 22.94
N ASP A 243 -4.50 -20.20 23.21
CA ASP A 243 -5.95 -20.00 23.20
C ASP A 243 -6.59 -20.43 21.88
N LEU A 244 -5.94 -20.13 20.75
CA LEU A 244 -6.46 -20.50 19.42
C LEU A 244 -6.40 -22.02 19.21
N THR A 245 -5.34 -22.68 19.67
CA THR A 245 -5.15 -24.12 19.43
C THR A 245 -5.91 -25.01 20.40
N GLU A 246 -6.12 -24.57 21.64
CA GLU A 246 -6.80 -25.36 22.68
C GLU A 246 -8.33 -25.13 22.71
N LYS A 247 -8.80 -23.89 22.48
CA LYS A 247 -10.23 -23.56 22.65
C LYS A 247 -11.08 -23.85 21.41
N TYR A 248 -10.46 -24.01 20.24
CA TYR A 248 -11.17 -24.09 18.97
C TYR A 248 -10.79 -25.35 18.19
N GLN A 249 -11.78 -25.92 17.52
CA GLN A 249 -11.55 -27.04 16.61
C GLN A 249 -10.67 -26.61 15.43
N SER A 250 -9.64 -27.40 15.14
CA SER A 250 -8.80 -27.23 13.96
C SER A 250 -9.49 -27.77 12.71
N TYR A 251 -9.40 -27.02 11.61
CA TYR A 251 -9.90 -27.38 10.29
C TYR A 251 -8.81 -27.23 9.23
N THR A 252 -8.80 -28.14 8.27
CA THR A 252 -7.94 -28.06 7.09
C THR A 252 -8.77 -27.85 5.84
N ILE A 253 -8.43 -26.83 5.04
CA ILE A 253 -8.99 -26.60 3.71
C ILE A 253 -7.89 -26.63 2.66
N THR A 254 -8.19 -27.12 1.46
CA THR A 254 -7.29 -26.94 0.31
C THR A 254 -7.79 -25.76 -0.48
N SER A 255 -6.97 -24.72 -0.62
CA SER A 255 -7.34 -23.51 -1.35
C SER A 255 -6.14 -22.94 -2.09
N THR A 256 -6.42 -22.44 -3.28
CA THR A 256 -5.48 -21.67 -4.09
C THR A 256 -5.45 -20.23 -3.62
N LEU A 257 -4.26 -19.66 -3.48
CA LEU A 257 -4.05 -18.24 -3.31
C LEU A 257 -3.46 -17.69 -4.59
N ALA A 258 -4.04 -16.61 -5.13
CA ALA A 258 -3.56 -15.94 -6.33
C ALA A 258 -3.40 -14.45 -6.04
N CYS A 259 -2.27 -13.87 -6.48
CA CYS A 259 -2.10 -12.43 -6.44
C CYS A 259 -3.07 -11.78 -7.45
N SER A 260 -3.72 -10.68 -7.07
CA SER A 260 -4.52 -9.87 -8.00
C SER A 260 -3.72 -9.39 -9.20
N GLY A 261 -2.40 -9.27 -9.04
CA GLY A 261 -1.48 -8.91 -10.10
C GLY A 261 -0.96 -10.07 -10.94
N ASN A 262 -1.39 -11.32 -10.72
CA ASN A 262 -0.92 -12.45 -11.50
C ASN A 262 -1.16 -12.18 -13.00
N ARG A 263 -0.14 -12.41 -13.82
CA ARG A 263 -0.06 -12.10 -15.26
C ARG A 263 -0.04 -10.61 -15.63
N ARG A 264 0.18 -9.68 -14.69
CA ARG A 264 0.33 -8.24 -15.00
C ARG A 264 1.39 -7.95 -16.05
N GLY A 265 2.53 -8.64 -16.00
CA GLY A 265 3.60 -8.46 -16.97
C GLY A 265 3.17 -8.72 -18.42
N ALA A 266 2.16 -9.57 -18.63
CA ALA A 266 1.60 -9.83 -19.96
C ALA A 266 0.63 -8.76 -20.45
N MET A 267 0.25 -7.80 -19.59
CA MET A 267 -0.57 -6.65 -19.99
C MET A 267 0.29 -5.48 -20.53
N ASN A 268 1.62 -5.53 -20.33
CA ASN A 268 2.54 -4.55 -20.91
C ASN A 268 2.54 -4.67 -22.43
N ASN A 269 2.49 -3.53 -23.13
CA ASN A 269 2.53 -3.50 -24.59
C ASN A 269 3.21 -2.22 -25.09
N GLU A 270 3.57 -2.18 -26.37
CA GLU A 270 4.33 -1.05 -26.96
C GLU A 270 3.53 0.27 -26.96
N GLU A 271 2.20 0.19 -27.05
CA GLU A 271 1.31 1.37 -27.13
C GLU A 271 1.01 1.98 -25.76
N GLN A 272 0.78 1.16 -24.74
CA GLN A 272 0.38 1.56 -23.38
C GLN A 272 1.54 1.52 -22.38
N GLY A 273 2.71 1.06 -22.82
CA GLY A 273 3.91 0.95 -22.00
C GLY A 273 3.82 -0.12 -20.91
N THR A 274 4.62 0.06 -19.86
CA THR A 274 4.65 -0.84 -18.69
C THR A 274 3.61 -0.44 -17.65
N ILE A 275 2.76 -1.39 -17.25
CA ILE A 275 1.78 -1.17 -16.18
C ILE A 275 2.47 -1.19 -14.83
N ARG A 276 2.11 -0.20 -13.99
CA ARG A 276 2.68 -0.03 -12.65
C ARG A 276 2.38 -1.22 -11.74
N GLY A 277 3.32 -1.48 -10.82
CA GLY A 277 3.28 -2.58 -9.86
C GLY A 277 4.25 -3.71 -10.20
N ALA A 278 4.33 -4.72 -9.33
CA ALA A 278 5.27 -5.83 -9.53
C ALA A 278 4.95 -6.57 -10.85
N PRO A 279 5.95 -6.81 -11.72
CA PRO A 279 5.75 -7.40 -13.04
C PRO A 279 5.63 -8.92 -12.95
N TRP A 280 4.53 -9.38 -12.36
CA TRP A 280 4.21 -10.81 -12.25
C TRP A 280 3.86 -11.41 -13.61
N TYR A 281 4.36 -12.61 -13.87
CA TYR A 281 3.94 -13.43 -15.00
C TYR A 281 2.96 -14.48 -14.48
N VAL A 282 3.16 -15.75 -14.78
CA VAL A 282 2.15 -16.79 -14.51
C VAL A 282 2.28 -17.42 -13.11
N GLY A 283 3.34 -17.08 -12.37
CA GLY A 283 3.75 -17.77 -11.14
C GLY A 283 3.29 -17.14 -9.83
N ALA A 284 2.51 -16.06 -9.85
CA ALA A 284 2.03 -15.41 -8.63
C ALA A 284 0.73 -16.06 -8.14
N ILE A 285 0.75 -17.38 -8.05
CA ILE A 285 -0.36 -18.26 -7.69
C ILE A 285 0.22 -19.55 -7.09
N GLY A 286 -0.47 -20.15 -6.13
CA GLY A 286 -0.08 -21.43 -5.53
C GLY A 286 -1.24 -22.08 -4.80
N ASN A 287 -1.21 -23.40 -4.68
CA ASN A 287 -2.27 -24.18 -4.05
C ASN A 287 -1.73 -24.89 -2.79
N ALA A 288 -2.39 -24.69 -1.65
CA ALA A 288 -1.91 -25.20 -0.37
C ALA A 288 -3.05 -25.78 0.48
N ARG A 289 -2.66 -26.62 1.44
CA ARG A 289 -3.50 -27.06 2.55
C ARG A 289 -3.30 -26.09 3.71
N TRP A 290 -4.35 -25.35 4.05
CA TRP A 290 -4.36 -24.37 5.12
C TRP A 290 -5.03 -24.99 6.34
N THR A 291 -4.34 -25.03 7.46
CA THR A 291 -4.85 -25.54 8.73
C THR A 291 -4.93 -24.41 9.75
N GLY A 292 -6.06 -24.30 10.43
CA GLY A 292 -6.26 -23.30 11.48
C GLY A 292 -7.68 -23.33 12.05
N VAL A 293 -8.04 -22.27 12.74
CA VAL A 293 -9.37 -22.09 13.34
C VAL A 293 -10.28 -21.34 12.37
N ARG A 294 -11.57 -21.65 12.39
CA ARG A 294 -12.54 -20.88 11.60
C ARG A 294 -12.74 -19.52 12.23
N LEU A 295 -12.57 -18.47 11.43
CA LEU A 295 -12.87 -17.09 11.85
C LEU A 295 -14.29 -16.96 12.40
N ARG A 296 -15.26 -17.66 11.80
CA ARG A 296 -16.64 -17.73 12.30
C ARG A 296 -16.67 -18.16 13.77
N ASP A 297 -16.08 -19.30 14.09
CA ASP A 297 -16.17 -19.90 15.43
C ASP A 297 -15.54 -18.97 16.49
N VAL A 298 -14.44 -18.29 16.15
CA VAL A 298 -13.80 -17.27 16.99
C VAL A 298 -14.71 -16.05 17.20
N LEU A 299 -15.34 -15.53 16.14
CA LEU A 299 -16.24 -14.38 16.28
C LEU A 299 -17.51 -14.74 17.08
N GLN A 300 -18.04 -15.95 16.91
CA GLN A 300 -19.22 -16.43 17.64
C GLN A 300 -18.92 -16.62 19.14
N SER A 301 -17.75 -17.20 19.49
CA SER A 301 -17.37 -17.39 20.89
C SER A 301 -17.22 -16.07 21.66
N LEU A 302 -16.79 -15.01 20.96
CA LEU A 302 -16.64 -13.66 21.51
C LEU A 302 -17.93 -12.82 21.43
N GLY A 303 -19.02 -13.36 20.87
CA GLY A 303 -20.29 -12.66 20.69
C GLY A 303 -20.25 -11.51 19.67
N LEU A 304 -19.27 -11.52 18.76
CA LEU A 304 -19.03 -10.49 17.74
C LEU A 304 -19.71 -10.79 16.39
N ASP A 305 -20.44 -11.91 16.27
CA ASP A 305 -21.05 -12.38 15.02
C ASP A 305 -22.36 -11.68 14.64
N LYS A 306 -22.90 -10.83 15.52
CA LYS A 306 -24.24 -10.24 15.38
C LYS A 306 -24.26 -8.81 14.85
N GLU A 307 -23.12 -8.11 14.90
CA GLU A 307 -23.02 -6.69 14.53
C GLU A 307 -21.74 -6.45 13.70
N GLY A 308 -21.89 -6.19 12.40
CA GLY A 308 -20.78 -5.85 11.52
C GLY A 308 -21.08 -6.17 10.05
N LYS A 309 -20.75 -5.25 9.14
CA LYS A 309 -20.84 -5.50 7.68
C LYS A 309 -19.55 -6.07 7.11
N TYR A 310 -18.44 -5.80 7.79
CA TYR A 310 -17.09 -6.13 7.34
C TYR A 310 -16.26 -6.56 8.54
N VAL A 311 -15.30 -7.45 8.29
CA VAL A 311 -14.22 -7.77 9.23
C VAL A 311 -12.94 -7.23 8.62
N GLN A 312 -12.23 -6.38 9.36
CA GLN A 312 -10.96 -5.82 8.92
C GLN A 312 -9.81 -6.55 9.60
N PHE A 313 -8.74 -6.80 8.83
CA PHE A 313 -7.55 -7.48 9.31
C PHE A 313 -6.35 -6.53 9.21
N TYR A 314 -5.49 -6.57 10.23
CA TYR A 314 -4.24 -5.85 10.27
C TYR A 314 -3.11 -6.83 10.57
N GLY A 315 -2.04 -6.77 9.79
CA GLY A 315 -0.82 -7.55 10.03
C GLY A 315 0.18 -6.80 10.92
N LEU A 316 1.17 -7.52 11.45
CA LEU A 316 2.27 -6.93 12.23
C LEU A 316 3.31 -6.22 11.36
N ASP A 317 3.25 -6.39 10.04
CA ASP A 317 4.16 -5.80 9.04
C ASP A 317 4.04 -4.28 8.90
N CYS A 318 3.23 -3.68 9.77
CA CYS A 318 3.04 -2.26 9.95
C CYS A 318 3.80 -1.69 11.16
N GLU A 319 4.33 -2.49 12.10
CA GLU A 319 5.04 -2.00 13.28
C GLU A 319 6.56 -2.11 13.10
N THR A 320 7.29 -0.99 13.26
CA THR A 320 8.72 -1.10 13.62
C THR A 320 8.82 -1.91 14.92
N PRO A 321 9.80 -2.82 15.08
CA PRO A 321 9.93 -3.63 16.29
C PRO A 321 9.86 -2.73 17.53
N LYS A 322 8.91 -2.99 18.43
CA LYS A 322 8.95 -2.43 19.77
C LYS A 322 10.17 -3.05 20.44
N ARG A 323 11.20 -2.23 20.63
CA ARG A 323 12.29 -2.54 21.58
C ARG A 323 11.75 -2.41 23.00
#